data_AF-A0A2S9FPQ8-F1
#
_entry.id   AF-A0A2S9FPQ8-F1
#
_cell.length_a   1.000
_cell.length_b   1.000
_cell.length_c   1.000
_cell.angle_alpha   90.00
_cell.angle_beta   90.00
_cell.angle_gamma   90.00
#
_symmetry.space_group_name_H-M   'P 1'
#
loop_
_entity.id
_entity.type
_entity.pdbx_description
1 polymer ?
#
loop_
_entity_poly.entity_id
_entity_poly.type
_entity_poly.pdbx_seq_one_letter_code
_entity_poly.pdbx_strand_id
1 'polypeptide(L)'
;CNQNPPPDAAVPADARGWQQVQTIVSPAWYSPLVLTVGSIAPNGQPSGFSMQGPWVGAAAPGENLVALGYDGNPVNALQGEDGPIPISGTSFSAAYASGLAALIKQRFP
;
A
#
# COMPACT_ATOMS: atom_id res chain seq x y z
N CYS A 1 -0.83 -9.06 11.99
CA CYS A 1 -2.10 -9.20 11.25
C CYS A 1 -1.96 -10.33 10.24
N ASN A 2 -3.00 -11.15 10.06
CA ASN A 2 -2.94 -12.25 9.11
C ASN A 2 -3.33 -11.76 7.72
N GLN A 3 -2.61 -12.22 6.70
CA GLN A 3 -2.90 -11.92 5.31
C GLN A 3 -4.26 -12.53 4.91
N ASN A 4 -5.06 -11.80 4.13
CA ASN A 4 -6.29 -12.38 3.55
C ASN A 4 -5.91 -13.45 2.52
N PRO A 5 -6.67 -14.54 2.34
CA PRO A 5 -6.44 -15.48 1.25
C PRO A 5 -6.73 -14.85 -0.13
N PRO A 6 -6.24 -15.45 -1.23
CA PRO A 6 -6.61 -15.04 -2.59
C PRO A 6 -8.08 -15.37 -2.90
N PRO A 7 -8.69 -14.75 -3.94
CA PRO A 7 -10.03 -15.11 -4.38
C PRO A 7 -10.16 -16.58 -4.79
N ASP A 8 -11.34 -17.16 -4.55
CA ASP A 8 -11.64 -18.53 -5.00
C ASP A 8 -12.04 -18.53 -6.48
N ALA A 9 -11.21 -19.13 -7.32
CA ALA A 9 -11.44 -19.24 -8.76
C ALA A 9 -12.69 -20.08 -9.11
N ALA A 10 -13.18 -20.92 -8.19
CA ALA A 10 -14.41 -21.69 -8.37
C ALA A 10 -15.68 -20.86 -8.16
N VAL A 11 -15.57 -19.61 -7.67
CA VAL A 11 -16.72 -18.71 -7.41
C VAL A 11 -16.62 -17.45 -8.28
N PRO A 12 -16.99 -17.52 -9.59
CA PRO A 12 -16.90 -16.37 -10.50
C PRO A 12 -17.74 -15.15 -10.07
N ALA A 13 -18.82 -15.38 -9.31
CA ALA A 13 -19.67 -14.33 -8.77
C ALA A 13 -18.95 -13.44 -7.73
N ASP A 14 -17.87 -13.94 -7.12
CA ASP A 14 -17.03 -13.21 -6.17
C ASP A 14 -15.58 -13.12 -6.67
N ALA A 15 -15.40 -12.55 -7.85
CA ALA A 15 -14.08 -12.43 -8.51
C ALA A 15 -13.02 -11.70 -7.67
N ARG A 16 -13.42 -10.91 -6.67
CA ARG A 16 -12.51 -10.18 -5.76
C ARG A 16 -12.27 -10.91 -4.44
N GLY A 17 -13.01 -11.97 -4.14
CA GLY A 17 -12.85 -12.76 -2.91
C GLY A 17 -13.37 -12.06 -1.65
N TRP A 18 -14.46 -11.30 -1.74
CA TRP A 18 -15.11 -10.69 -0.57
C TRP A 18 -15.53 -11.71 0.48
N GLN A 19 -16.00 -12.88 0.07
CA GLN A 19 -16.40 -13.96 0.97
C GLN A 19 -15.20 -14.64 1.65
N GLN A 20 -14.00 -14.45 1.10
CA GLN A 20 -12.77 -15.06 1.59
C GLN A 20 -12.03 -14.15 2.59
N VAL A 21 -12.52 -12.93 2.85
CA VAL A 21 -11.87 -11.98 3.76
C VAL A 21 -11.86 -12.52 5.19
N GLN A 22 -10.66 -12.57 5.78
CA GLN A 22 -10.44 -12.97 7.19
C GLN A 22 -10.04 -11.79 8.07
N THR A 23 -9.34 -10.80 7.49
CA THR A 23 -8.86 -9.60 8.17
C THR A 23 -9.43 -8.36 7.46
N ILE A 24 -10.34 -7.66 8.13
CA ILE A 24 -10.86 -6.37 7.66
C ILE A 24 -9.82 -5.29 7.94
N VAL A 25 -9.54 -4.46 6.93
CA VAL A 25 -8.64 -3.30 7.05
C VAL A 25 -9.47 -2.02 6.85
N SER A 26 -9.57 -1.21 7.90
CA SER A 26 -10.25 0.09 7.87
C SER A 26 -9.21 1.22 7.96
N PRO A 27 -9.34 2.33 7.21
CA PRO A 27 -10.45 2.69 6.32
C PRO A 27 -10.40 2.06 4.92
N ALA A 28 -9.42 1.20 4.64
CA ALA A 28 -9.17 0.67 3.29
C ALA A 28 -10.39 0.01 2.62
N TRP A 29 -11.23 -0.69 3.40
CA TRP A 29 -12.44 -1.36 2.92
C TRP A 29 -13.56 -0.41 2.43
N TYR A 30 -13.48 0.90 2.70
CA TYR A 30 -14.46 1.88 2.20
C TYR A 30 -14.33 2.18 0.70
N SER A 31 -13.42 1.49 0.00
CA SER A 31 -13.32 1.53 -1.46
C SER A 31 -14.69 1.31 -2.12
N PRO A 32 -15.08 2.11 -3.13
CA PRO A 32 -14.28 3.11 -3.85
C PRO A 32 -14.34 4.54 -3.28
N LEU A 33 -14.94 4.78 -2.11
CA LEU A 33 -14.98 6.14 -1.51
C LEU A 33 -13.57 6.65 -1.15
N VAL A 34 -12.66 5.74 -0.82
CA VAL A 34 -11.24 6.01 -0.65
C VAL A 34 -10.43 5.20 -1.65
N LEU A 35 -9.33 5.77 -2.15
CA LEU A 35 -8.37 5.03 -2.96
C LEU A 35 -7.41 4.27 -2.03
N THR A 36 -7.61 2.97 -1.88
CA THR A 36 -6.69 2.10 -1.15
C THR A 36 -5.48 1.73 -2.02
N VAL A 37 -4.28 1.97 -1.50
CA VAL A 37 -3.01 1.79 -2.21
C VAL A 37 -2.17 0.70 -1.55
N GLY A 38 -1.83 -0.35 -2.31
CA GLY A 38 -0.88 -1.38 -1.91
C GLY A 38 0.57 -0.99 -2.16
N SER A 39 1.50 -1.76 -1.60
CA SER A 39 2.95 -1.56 -1.77
C SER A 39 3.51 -2.50 -2.82
N ILE A 40 4.44 -1.99 -3.64
CA ILE A 40 5.29 -2.78 -4.53
C ILE A 40 6.76 -2.62 -4.19
N ALA A 41 7.53 -3.68 -4.44
CA ALA A 41 8.97 -3.74 -4.36
C ALA A 41 9.64 -3.09 -5.60
N PRO A 42 10.95 -2.79 -5.57
CA PRO A 42 11.67 -2.17 -6.69
C PRO A 42 11.64 -2.99 -7.99
N ASN A 43 11.40 -4.31 -7.89
CA ASN A 43 11.23 -5.20 -9.04
C ASN A 43 9.79 -5.18 -9.62
N GLY A 44 8.91 -4.31 -9.11
CA GLY A 44 7.53 -4.17 -9.53
C GLY A 44 6.56 -5.22 -8.98
N GLN A 45 7.04 -6.16 -8.16
CA GLN A 45 6.18 -7.18 -7.55
C GLN A 45 5.47 -6.63 -6.29
N PRO A 46 4.28 -7.15 -5.92
CA PRO A 46 3.63 -6.81 -4.66
C PRO A 46 4.56 -7.09 -3.48
N SER A 47 4.66 -6.14 -2.55
CA SER A 47 5.43 -6.30 -1.33
C SER A 47 4.85 -7.42 -0.47
N GLY A 48 5.71 -8.27 0.10
CA GLY A 48 5.27 -9.40 0.93
C GLY A 48 4.44 -8.98 2.17
N PHE A 49 4.66 -7.76 2.67
CA PHE A 49 3.90 -7.18 3.78
C PHE A 49 2.62 -6.44 3.36
N SER A 50 2.39 -6.23 2.06
CA SER A 50 1.22 -5.49 1.59
C SER A 50 -0.04 -6.30 1.86
N MET A 51 -0.93 -5.78 2.71
CA MET A 51 -2.22 -6.45 2.99
C MET A 51 -3.06 -6.53 1.72
N GLN A 52 -3.41 -7.75 1.33
CA GLN A 52 -4.26 -8.01 0.17
C GLN A 52 -5.72 -8.00 0.58
N GLY A 53 -6.58 -7.61 -0.36
CA GLY A 53 -8.01 -7.56 -0.12
C GLY A 53 -8.78 -7.06 -1.32
N PRO A 54 -10.10 -7.32 -1.36
CA PRO A 54 -10.97 -6.94 -2.46
C PRO A 54 -11.12 -5.41 -2.62
N TRP A 55 -10.69 -4.63 -1.63
CA TRP A 55 -10.80 -3.17 -1.62
C TRP A 55 -9.57 -2.44 -2.18
N VAL A 56 -8.43 -3.12 -2.38
CA VAL A 56 -7.23 -2.49 -2.95
C VAL A 56 -7.50 -2.06 -4.39
N GLY A 57 -7.17 -0.81 -4.73
CA GLY A 57 -7.49 -0.20 -6.03
C GLY A 57 -6.27 0.28 -6.83
N ALA A 58 -5.14 0.52 -6.18
CA ALA A 58 -3.90 0.92 -6.83
C ALA A 58 -2.69 0.36 -6.07
N ALA A 59 -1.49 0.51 -6.64
CA ALA A 59 -0.23 0.19 -5.98
C ALA A 59 0.83 1.25 -6.30
N ALA A 60 1.76 1.47 -5.37
CA ALA A 60 2.88 2.41 -5.54
C ALA A 60 4.12 1.92 -4.77
N PRO A 61 5.33 2.44 -5.08
CA PRO A 61 6.55 2.05 -4.40
C PRO A 61 6.42 2.18 -2.88
N GLY A 62 6.77 1.11 -2.16
CA GLY A 62 6.68 1.08 -0.70
C GLY A 62 7.82 0.33 -0.02
N GLU A 63 8.88 -0.02 -0.74
CA GLU A 63 10.07 -0.69 -0.22
C GLU A 63 11.34 0.08 -0.54
N ASN A 64 12.32 0.03 0.36
CA ASN A 64 13.66 0.61 0.20
C ASN A 64 13.61 2.10 -0.21
N LEU A 65 12.76 2.86 0.49
CA LEU A 65 12.48 4.25 0.15
C LEU A 65 13.51 5.22 0.72
N VAL A 66 13.60 6.39 0.07
CA VAL A 66 14.31 7.57 0.57
C VAL A 66 13.28 8.65 0.88
N ALA A 67 13.40 9.26 2.05
CA ALA A 67 12.56 10.35 2.53
C ALA A 67 13.43 11.47 3.14
N LEU A 68 12.79 12.48 3.73
CA LEU A 68 13.48 13.53 4.48
C LEU A 68 13.28 13.33 5.98
N GLY A 69 14.34 13.54 6.76
CA GLY A 69 14.34 13.52 8.22
C GLY A 69 13.81 14.83 8.81
N TYR A 70 13.86 14.94 10.15
CA TYR A 70 13.34 16.12 10.87
C TYR A 70 14.08 17.43 10.55
N ASP A 71 15.34 17.33 10.15
CA ASP A 71 16.21 18.43 9.73
C ASP A 71 16.14 18.70 8.22
N GLY A 72 15.29 17.96 7.50
CA GLY A 72 15.18 18.05 6.03
C GLY A 72 16.31 17.34 5.28
N ASN A 73 17.19 16.61 5.96
CA ASN A 73 18.23 15.83 5.30
C ASN A 73 17.68 14.50 4.75
N PRO A 74 18.23 13.96 3.65
CA PRO A 74 17.80 12.66 3.13
C PRO A 74 18.06 11.52 4.12
N VAL A 75 17.05 10.68 4.31
CA VAL A 75 17.10 9.48 5.17
C VAL A 75 16.50 8.29 4.42
N ASN A 76 17.03 7.10 4.65
CA ASN A 76 16.57 5.86 4.00
C ASN A 76 16.37 4.69 4.97
N ALA A 77 16.56 4.93 6.27
CA ALA A 77 16.43 3.92 7.31
C ALA A 77 15.83 4.49 8.60
N LEU A 78 15.22 3.63 9.39
CA LEU A 78 14.79 3.88 10.76
C LEU A 78 15.68 3.06 11.71
N GLN A 79 15.77 3.48 12.98
CA GLN A 79 16.48 2.73 14.00
C GLN A 79 15.68 1.48 14.38
N GLY A 80 16.20 0.29 14.08
CA GLY A 80 15.70 -0.99 14.60
C GLY A 80 16.54 -1.48 15.79
N GLU A 81 16.10 -2.59 16.39
CA GLU A 81 16.79 -3.24 17.52
C GLU A 81 18.17 -3.79 17.12
N ASP A 82 18.27 -4.45 15.96
CA ASP A 82 19.50 -5.06 15.43
C ASP A 82 20.29 -4.14 14.47
N GLY A 83 19.85 -2.88 14.30
CA GLY A 83 20.48 -1.90 13.41
C GLY A 83 19.48 -1.15 12.52
N PRO A 84 19.99 -0.37 11.55
CA PRO A 84 19.14 0.41 10.64
C PRO A 84 18.25 -0.49 9.78
N ILE A 85 16.94 -0.26 9.82
CA ILE A 85 15.95 -0.95 8.99
C ILE A 85 15.52 -0.06 7.81
N PRO A 86 15.47 -0.57 6.57
CA PRO A 86 15.03 0.22 5.42
C PRO A 86 13.62 0.78 5.60
N ILE A 87 13.37 1.99 5.10
CA ILE A 87 12.03 2.58 5.11
C ILE A 87 11.14 1.79 4.14
N SER A 88 10.17 1.06 4.70
CA SER A 88 9.17 0.30 3.93
C SER A 88 7.80 0.38 4.59
N GLY A 89 6.74 0.41 3.79
CA GLY A 89 5.36 0.41 4.26
C GLY A 89 4.35 0.94 3.24
N THR A 90 3.12 0.44 3.31
CA THR A 90 2.01 0.88 2.44
C THR A 90 1.59 2.34 2.68
N SER A 91 1.93 2.91 3.84
CA SER A 91 1.73 4.34 4.13
C SER A 91 2.49 5.24 3.16
N PHE A 92 3.71 4.86 2.78
CA PHE A 92 4.50 5.60 1.80
C PHE A 92 3.96 5.42 0.38
N SER A 93 3.46 4.23 0.03
CA SER A 93 2.74 4.00 -1.22
C SER A 93 1.52 4.93 -1.34
N ALA A 94 0.75 5.08 -0.27
CA ALA A 94 -0.37 6.01 -0.22
C ALA A 94 0.07 7.48 -0.36
N ALA A 95 1.24 7.85 0.17
CA ALA A 95 1.81 9.19 0.00
C ALA A 95 2.14 9.49 -1.48
N TYR A 96 2.71 8.54 -2.21
CA TYR A 96 2.93 8.68 -3.67
C TYR A 96 1.62 8.89 -4.44
N ALA A 97 0.59 8.09 -4.15
CA ALA A 97 -0.72 8.25 -4.79
C ALA A 97 -1.37 9.60 -4.45
N SER A 98 -1.18 10.09 -3.23
CA SER A 98 -1.66 11.42 -2.80
C SER A 98 -0.95 12.55 -3.54
N GLY A 99 0.37 12.44 -3.75
CA GLY A 99 1.14 13.37 -4.58
C GLY A 99 0.66 13.39 -6.03
N LEU A 100 0.38 12.21 -6.60
CA LEU A 100 -0.22 12.12 -7.93
C LEU A 100 -1.60 12.77 -7.99
N ALA A 101 -2.46 12.52 -7.00
CA ALA A 101 -3.79 13.14 -6.92
C ALA A 101 -3.70 14.67 -6.85
N ALA A 102 -2.72 15.22 -6.12
CA ALA A 102 -2.46 16.66 -6.06
C ALA A 102 -2.04 17.22 -7.43
N LEU A 103 -1.15 16.53 -8.16
CA LEU A 103 -0.73 16.92 -9.51
C LEU A 103 -1.90 16.88 -10.51
N ILE A 104 -2.73 15.84 -10.44
CA ILE A 104 -3.96 15.72 -11.25
C ILE A 104 -4.89 16.89 -10.95
N LYS A 105 -5.15 17.17 -9.67
CA LYS A 105 -6.02 18.28 -9.24
C LYS A 105 -5.50 19.64 -9.69
N GLN A 106 -4.19 19.84 -9.69
CA GLN A 106 -3.58 21.06 -10.21
C GLN A 106 -3.76 21.20 -11.72
N ARG A 107 -3.65 20.10 -12.47
CA ARG A 107 -3.81 20.08 -13.94
C ARG A 107 -5.28 20.13 -14.38
N PHE A 108 -6.18 19.54 -13.60
CA PHE A 108 -7.61 19.39 -13.87
C PHE A 108 -8.39 19.78 -12.59
N PRO A 109 -8.64 21.08 -12.37
CA PRO A 109 -9.29 21.58 -11.16
C PRO A 109 -10.77 21.18 -11.06
#